data_AF-A0A7Y4VLM1-F1
#
_entry.id   AF-A0A7Y4VLM1-F1
#
_cell.length_a   1.000
_cell.length_b   1.000
_cell.length_c   1.000
_cell.angle_alpha   90.00
_cell.angle_beta   90.00
_cell.angle_gamma   90.00
#
_symmetry.space_group_name_H-M   'P 1'
#
loop_
_entity.id
_entity.type
_entity.pdbx_description
1 polymer ?
#
loop_
_entity_poly.entity_id
_entity_poly.type
_entity_poly.pdbx_seq_one_letter_code
_entity_poly.pdbx_strand_id
1 'polypeptide(L)'
;MSNDSNIISLVKDWTTDEFTKGGFSYPLVGATLQDRKTLAAPVSKKIYFAGEATDFSGDAGSVSGALNSAVRVSKEIVDSILNR
;
A
#
# COMPACT_ATOMS: atom_id res chain seq x y z
N MET A 1 16.13 1.60 32.38
CA MET A 1 15.81 2.33 31.13
C MET A 1 17.09 3.04 30.73
N SER A 2 17.87 2.43 29.82
CA SER A 2 19.17 2.94 29.43
C SER A 2 19.04 4.19 28.55
N ASN A 3 20.01 5.07 28.70
CA ASN A 3 20.05 6.47 28.32
C ASN A 3 20.34 6.65 26.81
N ASP A 4 19.31 6.83 25.97
CA ASP A 4 19.43 7.17 24.53
C ASP A 4 19.76 8.66 24.31
N SER A 5 20.75 9.18 25.04
CA SER A 5 21.15 10.58 24.95
C SER A 5 22.07 10.83 23.74
N ASN A 6 21.55 11.56 22.75
CA ASN A 6 22.19 12.16 21.55
C ASN A 6 22.45 11.24 20.33
N ILE A 7 21.41 10.60 19.77
CA ILE A 7 21.46 10.20 18.35
C ILE A 7 21.35 11.47 17.49
N ILE A 8 22.42 11.80 16.78
CA ILE A 8 22.45 12.93 15.82
C ILE A 8 22.22 12.50 14.37
N SER A 9 22.34 11.20 14.07
CA SER A 9 22.10 10.63 12.75
C SER A 9 21.65 9.18 12.82
N LEU A 10 20.80 8.79 11.87
CA LEU A 10 20.31 7.43 11.68
C LEU A 10 20.31 7.13 10.18
N VAL A 11 20.75 5.93 9.80
CA VAL A 11 20.67 5.44 8.42
C VAL A 11 19.78 4.21 8.40
N LYS A 12 18.82 4.18 7.48
CA LYS A 12 17.94 3.03 7.25
C LYS A 12 18.05 2.61 5.79
N ASP A 13 18.46 1.37 5.58
CA ASP A 13 18.30 0.69 4.31
C ASP A 13 16.93 -0.02 4.31
N TRP A 14 16.02 0.47 3.48
CA TRP A 14 14.68 -0.10 3.34
C TRP A 14 14.65 -1.33 2.45
N THR A 15 15.67 -1.55 1.61
CA THR A 15 15.72 -2.67 0.67
C THR A 15 16.04 -3.99 1.35
N THR A 16 16.73 -3.93 2.50
CA THR A 16 17.09 -5.09 3.34
C THR A 16 16.13 -5.33 4.50
N ASP A 17 15.14 -4.45 4.68
CA ASP A 17 14.09 -4.63 5.68
C ASP A 17 13.16 -5.79 5.30
N GLU A 18 12.99 -6.76 6.21
CA GLU A 18 12.21 -7.99 5.96
C GLU A 18 10.75 -7.72 5.57
N PHE A 19 10.16 -6.66 6.11
CA PHE A 19 8.75 -6.36 5.95
C PHE A 19 8.49 -5.35 4.82
N THR A 20 9.39 -4.39 4.59
CA THR A 20 9.18 -3.35 3.57
C THR A 20 9.82 -3.68 2.21
N LYS A 21 11.02 -4.27 2.20
CA LYS A 21 11.78 -4.68 0.98
C LYS A 21 11.97 -3.57 -0.09
N GLY A 22 11.81 -2.30 0.28
CA GLY A 22 11.84 -1.16 -0.63
C GLY A 22 11.26 0.10 -0.01
N GLY A 23 11.23 1.20 -0.76
CA GLY A 23 10.63 2.46 -0.31
C GLY A 23 9.13 2.51 -0.55
N PHE A 24 8.73 2.79 -1.78
CA PHE A 24 7.34 2.88 -2.23
C PHE A 24 7.24 2.48 -3.70
N SER A 25 6.03 2.16 -4.16
CA SER A 25 5.76 1.73 -5.52
C SER A 25 5.85 2.88 -6.51
N TYR A 26 6.31 2.57 -7.73
CA TYR A 26 6.31 3.49 -8.86
C TYR A 26 6.09 2.69 -10.16
N PRO A 27 5.52 3.30 -11.21
CA PRO A 27 5.34 2.61 -12.48
C PRO A 27 6.70 2.41 -13.16
N LEU A 28 6.96 1.18 -13.63
CA LEU A 28 8.10 0.90 -14.50
C LEU A 28 7.81 1.40 -15.93
N VAL A 29 8.84 1.45 -16.77
CA VAL A 29 8.67 1.77 -18.20
C VAL A 29 7.68 0.79 -18.83
N GLY A 30 6.65 1.32 -19.47
CA GLY A 30 5.57 0.54 -20.09
C GLY A 30 4.43 0.15 -19.14
N ALA A 31 4.56 0.37 -17.84
CA ALA A 31 3.47 0.16 -16.89
C ALA A 31 2.34 1.19 -17.13
N THR A 32 1.12 0.75 -16.87
CA THR A 32 -0.11 1.53 -17.08
C THR A 32 -0.93 1.60 -15.80
N LEU A 33 -1.95 2.47 -15.81
CA LEU A 33 -2.95 2.50 -14.73
C LEU A 33 -3.67 1.15 -14.56
N GLN A 34 -3.77 0.35 -15.63
CA GLN A 34 -4.43 -0.95 -15.59
C GLN A 34 -3.65 -1.96 -14.73
N ASP A 35 -2.32 -1.89 -14.68
CA ASP A 35 -1.51 -2.76 -13.83
C ASP A 35 -1.84 -2.53 -12.35
N ARG A 36 -2.02 -1.26 -11.98
CA ARG A 36 -2.40 -0.88 -10.62
C ARG A 36 -3.82 -1.32 -10.26
N LYS A 37 -4.76 -1.14 -11.18
CA LYS A 37 -6.14 -1.65 -11.01
C LYS A 37 -6.17 -3.16 -10.86
N THR A 38 -5.32 -3.87 -11.61
CA THR A 38 -5.19 -5.32 -11.54
C THR A 38 -4.64 -5.75 -10.19
N LEU A 39 -3.59 -5.07 -9.70
CA LEU A 39 -3.04 -5.31 -8.36
C LEU A 39 -4.06 -5.03 -7.24
N ALA A 40 -4.92 -4.03 -7.41
CA ALA A 40 -5.95 -3.66 -6.43
C ALA A 40 -7.19 -4.58 -6.44
N ALA A 41 -7.33 -5.45 -7.44
CA ALA A 41 -8.55 -6.22 -7.65
C ALA A 41 -8.69 -7.35 -6.60
N PRO A 42 -9.88 -7.54 -6.00
CA PRO A 42 -10.10 -8.61 -5.05
C PRO A 42 -10.16 -9.99 -5.74
N VAL A 43 -9.67 -11.01 -5.05
CA VAL A 43 -9.74 -12.41 -5.50
C VAL A 43 -10.98 -13.07 -4.89
N SER A 44 -11.86 -13.56 -5.76
CA SER A 44 -13.09 -14.30 -5.41
C SER A 44 -14.00 -13.59 -4.38
N LYS A 45 -13.93 -12.25 -4.29
CA LYS A 45 -14.62 -11.46 -3.25
C LYS A 45 -14.37 -11.99 -1.83
N LYS A 46 -13.16 -12.51 -1.58
CA LYS A 46 -12.74 -13.10 -0.29
C LYS A 46 -11.40 -12.55 0.17
N ILE A 47 -10.50 -12.28 -0.77
CA ILE A 47 -9.19 -11.69 -0.50
C ILE A 47 -9.17 -10.32 -1.16
N TYR A 48 -8.81 -9.29 -0.39
CA TYR A 48 -8.81 -7.90 -0.81
C TYR A 48 -7.43 -7.28 -0.59
N PHE A 49 -7.06 -6.30 -1.41
CA PHE A 49 -5.74 -5.67 -1.39
C PHE A 49 -5.86 -4.16 -1.18
N ALA A 50 -5.27 -3.69 -0.09
CA ALA A 50 -5.08 -2.28 0.25
C ALA A 50 -3.58 -1.99 0.42
N GLY A 51 -3.23 -0.71 0.42
CA GLY A 51 -1.86 -0.20 0.51
C GLY A 51 -1.56 0.79 -0.61
N GLU A 52 -0.50 1.58 -0.45
CA GLU A 52 -0.13 2.66 -1.40
C GLU A 52 -0.06 2.16 -2.85
N ALA A 53 0.43 0.94 -3.05
CA ALA A 53 0.60 0.36 -4.37
C ALA A 53 -0.73 0.07 -5.08
N THR A 54 -1.84 0.06 -4.34
CA THR A 54 -3.17 -0.29 -4.85
C THR A 54 -4.07 0.93 -5.06
N ASP A 55 -3.60 2.15 -4.78
CA ASP A 55 -4.36 3.36 -5.08
C ASP A 55 -4.23 3.74 -6.56
N PHE A 56 -5.31 3.57 -7.30
CA PHE A 56 -5.41 3.97 -8.70
C PHE A 56 -6.14 5.30 -8.90
N SER A 57 -6.36 6.08 -7.82
CA SER A 57 -7.03 7.39 -7.89
C SER A 57 -6.09 8.58 -8.10
N GLY A 58 -4.79 8.41 -7.82
CA GLY A 58 -3.76 9.40 -8.18
C GLY A 58 -2.63 9.54 -7.16
N ASP A 59 -2.78 8.97 -5.97
CA ASP A 59 -1.89 9.17 -4.81
C ASP A 59 -1.01 7.94 -4.51
N ALA A 60 -0.81 7.04 -5.49
CA ALA A 60 0.09 5.91 -5.34
C ALA A 60 1.50 6.35 -4.91
N GLY A 61 2.20 5.51 -4.13
CA GLY A 61 3.50 5.86 -3.57
C GLY A 61 3.45 6.77 -2.35
N SER A 62 2.26 7.10 -1.84
CA SER A 62 2.07 8.03 -0.72
C SER A 62 1.25 7.44 0.43
N VAL A 63 1.30 8.11 1.59
CA VAL A 63 0.45 7.81 2.75
C VAL A 63 -1.03 8.04 2.42
N SER A 64 -1.36 9.09 1.65
CA SER A 64 -2.73 9.36 1.21
C SER A 64 -3.26 8.24 0.31
N GLY A 65 -2.45 7.70 -0.60
CA GLY A 65 -2.81 6.54 -1.41
C GLY A 65 -3.11 5.31 -0.55
N ALA A 66 -2.28 5.04 0.46
CA ALA A 66 -2.56 3.95 1.40
C ALA A 66 -3.91 4.14 2.12
N LEU A 67 -4.20 5.36 2.59
CA LEU A 67 -5.48 5.68 3.24
C LEU A 67 -6.68 5.54 2.27
N ASN A 68 -6.58 6.10 1.07
CA ASN A 68 -7.62 6.04 0.04
C ASN A 68 -7.95 4.58 -0.32
N SER A 69 -6.92 3.75 -0.48
CA SER A 69 -7.10 2.32 -0.77
C SER A 69 -7.78 1.56 0.37
N ALA A 70 -7.48 1.90 1.63
CA ALA A 70 -8.09 1.28 2.80
C ALA A 70 -9.59 1.61 2.89
N VAL A 71 -9.97 2.87 2.62
CA VAL A 71 -11.37 3.29 2.56
C VAL A 71 -12.12 2.53 1.46
N ARG A 72 -11.54 2.42 0.27
CA ARG A 72 -12.09 1.64 -0.85
C ARG A 72 -12.33 0.19 -0.45
N VAL A 73 -11.29 -0.52 0.02
CA VAL A 73 -11.38 -1.95 0.36
C VAL A 73 -12.36 -2.20 1.49
N SER A 74 -12.40 -1.34 2.50
CA SER A 74 -13.37 -1.47 3.59
C SER A 74 -14.81 -1.46 3.07
N LYS A 75 -15.10 -0.58 2.12
CA LYS A 75 -16.40 -0.50 1.47
C LYS A 75 -16.70 -1.75 0.63
N GLU A 76 -15.74 -2.21 -0.17
CA GLU A 76 -15.86 -3.45 -0.96
C GLU A 76 -16.14 -4.68 -0.08
N ILE A 77 -15.51 -4.78 1.08
CA ILE A 77 -15.73 -5.86 2.05
C ILE A 77 -17.14 -5.78 2.63
N VAL A 78 -17.56 -4.60 3.11
CA VAL A 78 -18.91 -4.39 3.65
C VAL A 78 -19.97 -4.76 2.62
N ASP A 79 -19.82 -4.26 1.38
CA ASP A 79 -20.74 -4.55 0.29
C ASP A 79 -20.79 -6.05 -0.04
N SER A 80 -19.66 -6.75 0.01
CA SER A 80 -19.59 -8.21 -0.24
C SER A 80 -20.27 -9.06 0.82
N ILE A 81 -20.48 -8.51 2.02
CA ILE A 81 -21.17 -9.18 3.13
C ILE A 81 -22.65 -8.87 3.06
N LEU A 82 -23.01 -7.61 2.80
CA LEU A 82 -24.40 -7.15 2.82
C LEU A 82 -25.17 -7.51 1.55
N ASN A 83 -24.52 -7.52 0.37
CA ASN A 83 -25.18 -7.69 -0.93
C ASN A 83 -24.87 -9.05 -1.58
N ARG A 84 -24.96 -10.13 -0.80
CA ARG A 84 -24.72 -11.50 -1.28
C ARG A 84 -25.91 -12.06 -2.06
#